data_AF-A0A4Y9PLR7-F1
#
_entry.id   AF-A0A4Y9PLR7-F1
#
_cell.length_a   1.000
_cell.length_b   1.000
_cell.length_c   1.000
_cell.angle_alpha   90.00
_cell.angle_beta   90.00
_cell.angle_gamma   90.00
#
_symmetry.space_group_name_H-M   'P 1'
#
loop_
_entity.id
_entity.type
_entity.pdbx_description
1 polymer ?
#
loop_
_entity_poly.entity_id
_entity_poly.type
_entity_poly.pdbx_seq_one_letter_code
_entity_poly.pdbx_strand_id
1 'polypeptide(L)'
;MSIRRLVVTTAAMAAVAVVLAALTPPLPAMTSALTAAQRTADTQGPDVLITAATGLLAWVVWTWGALGLALTAASALPGVLGGAARRALQVTLPAGARRSAALVLGLGLGVVGPLAGTAVPGLVATASAAAPAAAVPDWPLAPGDARTPVPDWPTGAESTDLPIAAERVVIRGDCLWHIAADSLLGQLGRLPTDGEVATAVQAWWSANADVIGPDPDLLLPGQVLRPPGPP
;
A
#
# COMPACT_ATOMS: atom_id res chain seq x y z
N MET A 1 -22.40 3.99 28.23
CA MET A 1 -22.78 2.65 27.72
C MET A 1 -23.51 1.92 28.84
N SER A 2 -24.63 1.23 28.58
CA SER A 2 -25.27 0.46 29.67
C SER A 2 -24.41 -0.77 30.01
N ILE A 3 -24.33 -1.14 31.29
CA ILE A 3 -23.57 -2.29 31.79
C ILE A 3 -23.91 -3.56 30.99
N ARG A 4 -25.19 -3.72 30.62
CA ARG A 4 -25.69 -4.82 29.79
C ARG A 4 -25.02 -4.89 28.41
N ARG A 5 -24.81 -3.76 27.74
CA ARG A 5 -24.10 -3.73 26.44
C ARG A 5 -22.64 -4.17 26.58
N LEU A 6 -21.95 -3.71 27.63
CA LEU A 6 -20.57 -4.07 27.88
C LEU A 6 -20.41 -5.57 28.14
N VAL A 7 -21.25 -6.14 29.00
CA VAL A 7 -21.26 -7.58 29.28
C VAL A 7 -21.49 -8.40 28.00
N VAL A 8 -22.46 -8.00 27.18
CA VAL A 8 -22.74 -8.69 25.90
C VAL A 8 -21.55 -8.61 24.95
N THR A 9 -20.91 -7.45 24.79
CA THR A 9 -19.74 -7.31 23.92
C THR A 9 -18.53 -8.09 24.40
N THR A 10 -18.30 -8.14 25.72
CA THR A 10 -17.20 -8.91 26.31
C THR A 10 -17.45 -10.41 26.14
N ALA A 11 -18.68 -10.88 26.37
CA ALA A 11 -19.05 -12.27 26.14
C ALA A 11 -18.90 -12.66 24.66
N ALA A 12 -19.32 -11.79 23.73
CA ALA A 12 -19.13 -12.01 22.31
C ALA A 12 -17.64 -12.10 21.93
N MET A 13 -16.79 -11.20 22.44
CA MET A 13 -15.34 -11.26 22.21
C MET A 13 -14.72 -12.54 22.76
N ALA A 14 -15.12 -12.99 23.94
CA ALA A 14 -14.68 -14.25 24.51
C ALA A 14 -15.11 -15.46 23.66
N ALA A 15 -16.35 -15.47 23.17
CA ALA A 15 -16.83 -16.51 22.26
C ALA A 15 -16.01 -16.55 20.96
N VAL A 16 -15.70 -15.39 20.37
CA VAL A 16 -14.83 -15.32 19.19
C VAL A 16 -13.43 -15.86 19.50
N ALA A 17 -12.88 -15.58 20.68
CA ALA A 17 -11.58 -16.12 21.10
C ALA A 17 -11.59 -17.65 21.18
N VAL A 18 -12.66 -18.23 21.73
CA VAL A 18 -12.84 -19.69 21.82
C VAL A 18 -12.95 -20.30 20.42
N VAL A 19 -13.71 -19.67 19.52
CA VAL A 19 -13.84 -20.13 18.13
C VAL A 19 -12.49 -20.06 17.41
N LEU A 20 -11.75 -18.95 17.56
CA LEU A 20 -10.40 -18.83 17.00
C LEU A 20 -9.47 -19.91 17.54
N ALA A 21 -9.44 -20.12 18.86
CA ALA A 21 -8.62 -21.16 19.48
C ALA A 21 -8.97 -22.58 19.02
N ALA A 22 -10.24 -22.84 18.68
CA ALA A 22 -10.67 -24.14 18.16
C ALA A 22 -10.34 -24.32 16.66
N LEU A 23 -10.34 -23.24 15.88
CA LEU A 23 -10.12 -23.29 14.43
C LEU A 23 -8.67 -23.07 14.02
N THR A 24 -7.84 -22.44 14.85
CA THR A 24 -6.43 -22.19 14.56
C THR A 24 -5.53 -23.21 15.26
N PRO A 25 -4.41 -23.62 14.63
CA PRO A 25 -3.36 -24.37 15.32
C PRO A 25 -2.83 -23.59 16.55
N PRO A 26 -2.10 -24.23 17.46
CA PRO A 26 -1.50 -23.52 18.59
C PRO A 26 -0.48 -22.49 18.10
N LEU A 27 -0.51 -21.29 18.69
CA LEU A 27 0.40 -20.17 18.37
C LEU A 27 1.88 -20.57 18.19
N PRO A 28 2.52 -21.38 19.08
CA PRO A 28 3.92 -21.77 18.89
C PRO A 28 4.14 -22.62 17.63
N ALA A 29 3.16 -23.45 17.23
CA ALA A 29 3.26 -24.22 16.00
C ALA A 29 3.20 -23.29 14.78
N MET A 30 2.28 -22.31 14.79
CA MET A 30 2.12 -21.35 13.70
C MET A 30 3.36 -20.47 13.52
N THR A 31 3.95 -19.98 14.62
CA THR A 31 5.19 -19.20 14.55
C THR A 31 6.37 -20.05 14.09
N SER A 32 6.49 -21.30 14.56
CA SER A 32 7.53 -22.21 14.11
C SER A 32 7.44 -22.57 12.63
N ALA A 33 6.21 -22.70 12.10
CA ALA A 33 5.97 -22.95 10.68
C ALA A 33 6.48 -21.79 9.82
N LEU A 34 6.27 -20.54 10.26
CA LEU A 34 6.71 -19.33 9.55
C LEU A 34 8.21 -19.05 9.70
N THR A 35 8.82 -19.31 10.85
CA THR A 35 10.27 -19.10 11.02
C THR A 35 11.10 -20.09 10.20
N ALA A 36 10.56 -21.31 9.98
CA ALA A 36 11.13 -22.31 9.09
C ALA A 36 10.40 -22.38 7.73
N ALA A 37 9.92 -21.25 7.21
CA ALA A 37 8.99 -21.19 6.07
C ALA A 37 9.40 -22.08 4.88
N GLN A 38 10.66 -22.00 4.44
CA GLN A 38 11.15 -22.79 3.31
C GLN A 38 11.05 -24.30 3.57
N ARG A 39 11.53 -24.76 4.74
CA ARG A 39 11.48 -26.19 5.13
C ARG A 39 10.03 -26.66 5.26
N THR A 40 9.15 -25.85 5.83
CA THR A 40 7.73 -26.17 5.97
C THR A 40 7.06 -26.28 4.61
N ALA A 41 7.32 -25.35 3.68
CA ALA A 41 6.80 -25.42 2.31
C ALA A 41 7.27 -26.69 1.59
N ASP A 42 8.55 -27.04 1.73
CA ASP A 42 9.14 -28.19 1.06
C ASP A 42 8.64 -29.54 1.60
N THR A 43 8.28 -29.60 2.90
CA THR A 43 7.92 -30.87 3.57
C THR A 43 6.42 -31.06 3.78
N GLN A 44 5.68 -29.98 4.01
CA GLN A 44 4.26 -30.00 4.38
C GLN A 44 3.38 -29.25 3.37
N GLY A 45 3.98 -28.52 2.43
CA GLY A 45 3.27 -27.74 1.44
C GLY A 45 3.06 -26.27 1.84
N PRO A 46 2.78 -25.41 0.85
CA PRO A 46 2.59 -23.97 1.06
C PRO A 46 1.26 -23.61 1.78
N ASP A 47 0.27 -24.49 1.74
CA ASP A 47 -1.04 -24.31 2.38
C ASP A 47 -0.95 -24.20 3.91
N VAL A 48 -0.01 -24.91 4.52
CA VAL A 48 0.27 -24.81 5.96
C VAL A 48 0.77 -23.42 6.35
N LEU A 49 1.62 -22.81 5.52
CA LEU A 49 2.12 -21.45 5.75
C LEU A 49 1.01 -20.42 5.67
N ILE A 50 0.13 -20.54 4.68
CA ILE A 50 -1.03 -19.65 4.53
C ILE A 50 -1.93 -19.77 5.75
N THR A 51 -2.25 -21.00 6.17
CA THR A 51 -3.10 -21.26 7.34
C THR A 51 -2.48 -20.68 8.62
N ALA A 52 -1.17 -20.88 8.84
CA ALA A 52 -0.45 -20.32 9.98
C ALA A 52 -0.41 -18.78 9.95
N ALA A 53 -0.14 -18.18 8.79
CA ALA A 53 -0.12 -16.72 8.63
C ALA A 53 -1.51 -16.10 8.86
N THR A 54 -2.56 -16.66 8.26
CA THR A 54 -3.94 -16.18 8.40
C THR A 54 -4.42 -16.30 9.84
N GLY A 55 -4.15 -17.43 10.51
CA GLY A 55 -4.54 -17.57 11.90
C GLY A 55 -3.79 -16.61 12.83
N LEU A 56 -2.49 -16.35 12.61
CA LEU A 56 -1.73 -15.36 13.39
C LEU A 56 -2.30 -13.96 13.19
N LEU A 57 -2.61 -13.60 11.94
CA LEU A 57 -3.26 -12.34 11.61
C LEU A 57 -4.63 -12.21 12.32
N ALA A 58 -5.43 -13.27 12.34
CA ALA A 58 -6.72 -13.29 13.03
C ALA A 58 -6.55 -13.02 14.54
N TRP A 59 -5.56 -13.63 15.19
CA TRP A 59 -5.23 -13.36 16.59
C TRP A 59 -4.75 -11.92 16.83
N VAL A 60 -3.95 -11.35 15.92
CA VAL A 60 -3.53 -9.95 15.99
C VAL A 60 -4.73 -9.00 15.89
N VAL A 61 -5.64 -9.24 14.95
CA VAL A 61 -6.85 -8.42 14.79
C VAL A 61 -7.78 -8.55 16.00
N TRP A 62 -7.96 -9.77 16.50
CA TRP A 62 -8.79 -10.00 17.68
C TRP A 62 -8.22 -9.35 18.94
N THR A 63 -6.91 -9.51 19.20
CA THR A 63 -6.25 -8.89 20.37
C THR A 63 -6.31 -7.37 20.31
N TRP A 64 -6.18 -6.79 19.12
CA TRP A 64 -6.39 -5.36 18.90
C TRP A 64 -7.81 -4.91 19.27
N GLY A 65 -8.84 -5.62 18.79
CA GLY A 65 -10.23 -5.35 19.13
C GLY A 65 -10.51 -5.49 20.63
N ALA A 66 -9.99 -6.56 21.25
CA ALA A 66 -10.10 -6.81 22.68
C ALA A 66 -9.40 -5.72 23.51
N LEU A 67 -8.25 -5.23 23.07
CA LEU A 67 -7.54 -4.10 23.70
C LEU A 67 -8.37 -2.81 23.61
N GLY A 68 -8.96 -2.51 22.45
CA GLY A 68 -9.86 -1.36 22.28
C GLY A 68 -11.08 -1.44 23.20
N LEU A 69 -11.67 -2.63 23.33
CA LEU A 69 -12.79 -2.87 24.25
C LEU A 69 -12.35 -2.71 25.72
N ALA A 70 -11.19 -3.24 26.09
CA ALA A 70 -10.63 -3.09 27.44
C ALA A 70 -10.35 -1.63 27.79
N LEU A 71 -9.80 -0.85 26.87
CA LEU A 71 -9.58 0.59 27.04
C LEU A 71 -10.91 1.35 27.19
N THR A 72 -11.92 0.98 26.40
CA THR A 72 -13.28 1.53 26.51
C THR A 72 -13.91 1.21 27.86
N ALA A 73 -13.78 -0.03 28.34
CA ALA A 73 -14.26 -0.45 29.66
C ALA A 73 -13.52 0.30 30.78
N ALA A 74 -12.19 0.44 30.68
CA ALA A 74 -11.37 1.19 31.63
C ALA A 74 -11.76 2.68 31.70
N SER A 75 -12.15 3.28 30.57
CA SER A 75 -12.64 4.67 30.51
C SER A 75 -13.96 4.90 31.27
N ALA A 76 -14.74 3.85 31.50
CA ALA A 76 -16.03 3.94 32.18
C ALA A 76 -15.91 3.85 33.71
N LEU A 77 -14.72 3.52 34.24
CA LEU A 77 -14.45 3.47 35.68
C LEU A 77 -14.05 4.87 36.19
N PRO A 78 -14.76 5.44 37.18
CA PRO A 78 -14.37 6.72 37.80
C PRO A 78 -13.09 6.53 38.62
N GLY A 79 -12.05 7.33 38.35
CA GLY A 79 -10.79 7.34 39.10
C GLY A 79 -9.52 7.32 38.23
N VAL A 80 -8.36 7.14 38.87
CA VAL A 80 -7.00 7.19 38.29
C VAL A 80 -6.81 6.25 37.08
N LEU A 81 -7.60 5.17 37.01
CA LEU A 81 -7.71 4.22 35.89
C LEU A 81 -8.19 4.88 34.57
N GLY A 82 -9.06 5.89 34.64
CA GLY A 82 -9.52 6.62 33.46
C GLY A 82 -8.45 7.54 32.84
N GLY A 83 -7.51 8.03 33.67
CA GLY A 83 -6.37 8.84 33.22
C GLY A 83 -5.30 8.02 32.49
N ALA A 84 -5.02 6.81 32.98
CA ALA A 84 -4.10 5.87 32.34
C ALA A 84 -4.66 5.37 30.99
N ALA A 85 -5.97 5.10 30.91
CA ALA A 85 -6.64 4.70 29.67
C ALA A 85 -6.58 5.78 28.57
N ARG A 86 -6.67 7.07 28.93
CA ARG A 86 -6.52 8.19 27.98
C ARG A 86 -5.10 8.32 27.42
N ARG A 87 -4.07 8.07 28.24
CA ARG A 87 -2.67 8.06 27.76
C ARG A 87 -2.40 6.85 26.87
N ALA A 88 -2.92 5.68 27.23
CA ALA A 88 -2.80 4.48 26.40
C ALA A 88 -3.49 4.67 25.03
N LEU A 89 -4.69 5.28 24.99
CA LEU A 89 -5.40 5.61 23.74
C LEU A 89 -4.62 6.57 22.82
N GLN A 90 -3.79 7.47 23.35
CA GLN A 90 -2.97 8.37 22.54
C GLN A 90 -1.75 7.66 21.93
N VAL A 91 -1.23 6.63 22.60
CA VAL A 91 -0.10 5.83 22.12
C VAL A 91 -0.57 4.72 21.17
N THR A 92 -1.75 4.14 21.40
CA THR A 92 -2.30 3.05 20.58
C THR A 92 -3.18 3.51 19.43
N LEU A 93 -3.54 4.79 19.30
CA LEU A 93 -4.14 5.31 18.07
C LEU A 93 -3.08 6.10 17.29
N PRO A 94 -2.14 5.44 16.58
CA PRO A 94 -1.37 6.14 15.58
C PRO A 94 -2.35 6.68 14.55
N ALA A 95 -2.23 7.97 14.22
CA ALA A 95 -3.15 8.68 13.33
C ALA A 95 -3.40 7.96 11.99
N GLY A 96 -2.46 7.10 11.56
CA GLY A 96 -2.61 6.24 10.38
C GLY A 96 -3.75 5.22 10.46
N ALA A 97 -4.01 4.61 11.63
CA ALA A 97 -5.07 3.60 11.78
C ALA A 97 -6.48 4.19 11.71
N ARG A 98 -6.65 5.45 12.13
CA ARG A 98 -7.91 6.20 11.96
C ARG A 98 -8.18 6.54 10.50
N ARG A 99 -7.14 6.90 9.75
CA ARG A 99 -7.26 7.20 8.31
C ARG A 99 -7.58 5.95 7.50
N SER A 100 -6.95 4.80 7.81
CA SER A 100 -7.26 3.54 7.14
C SER A 100 -8.65 2.99 7.51
N ALA A 101 -9.08 3.09 8.78
CA ALA A 101 -10.43 2.69 9.17
C ALA A 101 -11.52 3.55 8.51
N ALA A 102 -11.29 4.85 8.33
CA ALA A 102 -12.20 5.74 7.61
C ALA A 102 -12.28 5.38 6.12
N LEU A 103 -11.15 5.04 5.49
CA LEU A 103 -11.11 4.57 4.10
C LEU A 103 -11.83 3.23 3.93
N VAL A 104 -11.58 2.27 4.81
CA VAL A 104 -12.22 0.93 4.77
C VAL A 104 -13.72 1.01 5.05
N LEU A 105 -14.16 1.85 5.99
CA LEU A 105 -15.59 2.07 6.25
C LEU A 105 -16.28 2.86 5.13
N GLY A 106 -15.58 3.82 4.51
CA GLY A 106 -16.07 4.53 3.33
C GLY A 106 -16.23 3.61 2.11
N LEU A 107 -15.26 2.73 1.88
CA LEU A 107 -15.32 1.69 0.84
C LEU A 107 -16.41 0.64 1.16
N GLY A 108 -16.53 0.21 2.42
CA GLY A 108 -17.51 -0.80 2.83
C GLY A 108 -18.97 -0.33 2.74
N LEU A 109 -19.25 0.95 3.05
CA LEU A 109 -20.59 1.51 2.93
C LEU A 109 -20.97 1.83 1.47
N GLY A 110 -20.00 2.04 0.58
CA GLY A 110 -20.24 2.31 -0.86
C GLY A 110 -20.53 1.05 -1.69
N VAL A 111 -19.99 -0.11 -1.32
CA VAL A 111 -20.08 -1.35 -2.14
C VAL A 111 -21.18 -2.32 -1.67
N VAL A 112 -21.57 -2.29 -0.40
CA VAL A 112 -22.49 -3.31 0.16
C VAL A 112 -23.98 -2.97 -0.03
N GLY A 113 -24.30 -1.77 -0.55
CA GLY A 113 -25.67 -1.27 -0.71
C GLY A 113 -26.60 -2.06 -1.67
N PRO A 114 -26.14 -2.63 -2.80
CA PRO A 114 -27.03 -3.39 -3.68
C PRO A 114 -26.70 -4.87 -3.84
N LEU A 115 -25.89 -5.50 -2.97
CA LEU A 115 -25.51 -6.92 -3.11
C LEU A 115 -26.10 -7.87 -2.06
N ALA A 116 -27.22 -7.51 -1.43
CA ALA A 116 -27.98 -8.44 -0.58
C ALA A 116 -28.83 -9.45 -1.38
N GLY A 117 -28.68 -9.54 -2.71
CA GLY A 117 -29.61 -10.28 -3.58
C GLY A 117 -29.03 -11.26 -4.59
N THR A 118 -27.72 -11.41 -4.75
CA THR A 118 -27.16 -12.37 -5.72
C THR A 118 -25.98 -13.12 -5.11
N ALA A 119 -26.16 -14.43 -4.92
CA ALA A 119 -25.07 -15.36 -4.69
C ALA A 119 -24.09 -15.26 -5.87
N VAL A 120 -22.95 -14.62 -5.66
CA VAL A 120 -21.82 -14.65 -6.59
C VAL A 120 -20.80 -15.63 -6.02
N PRO A 121 -20.60 -16.80 -6.65
CA PRO A 121 -19.50 -17.67 -6.28
C PRO A 121 -18.19 -17.08 -6.84
N GLY A 122 -17.17 -17.02 -6.01
CA GLY A 122 -15.76 -17.04 -6.42
C GLY A 122 -15.20 -15.76 -7.06
N LEU A 123 -14.72 -14.83 -6.23
CA LEU A 123 -13.54 -14.05 -6.61
C LEU A 123 -12.33 -14.94 -6.45
N VAL A 124 -12.00 -15.67 -7.53
CA VAL A 124 -10.68 -16.26 -7.69
C VAL A 124 -9.72 -15.09 -7.81
N ALA A 125 -8.93 -14.85 -6.76
CA ALA A 125 -7.72 -14.06 -6.89
C ALA A 125 -6.83 -14.80 -7.89
N THR A 126 -6.73 -14.31 -9.12
CA THR A 126 -5.69 -14.72 -10.05
C THR A 126 -4.36 -14.28 -9.44
N ALA A 127 -3.71 -15.18 -8.70
CA ALA A 127 -2.30 -15.08 -8.44
C ALA A 127 -1.61 -14.97 -9.81
N SER A 128 -0.98 -13.82 -10.07
CA SER A 128 -0.09 -13.67 -11.21
C SER A 128 1.00 -14.73 -11.04
N ALA A 129 0.90 -15.80 -11.83
CA ALA A 129 1.91 -16.84 -11.90
C ALA A 129 3.26 -16.18 -12.14
N ALA A 130 4.23 -16.51 -11.31
CA ALA A 130 5.62 -16.17 -11.55
C ALA A 130 5.99 -16.72 -12.93
N ALA A 131 6.39 -15.84 -13.84
CA ALA A 131 6.92 -16.25 -15.13
C ALA A 131 8.09 -17.22 -14.89
N PRO A 132 8.18 -18.34 -15.62
CA PRO A 132 9.38 -19.16 -15.58
C PRO A 132 10.56 -18.30 -16.00
N ALA A 133 11.70 -18.47 -15.32
CA ALA A 133 12.96 -17.86 -15.70
C ALA A 133 13.19 -18.13 -17.20
N ALA A 134 13.18 -17.06 -18.00
CA ALA A 134 13.49 -17.14 -19.40
C ALA A 134 14.89 -17.76 -19.53
N ALA A 135 14.98 -18.87 -20.25
CA ALA A 135 16.26 -19.38 -20.70
C ALA A 135 16.97 -18.24 -21.44
N VAL A 136 18.17 -17.90 -20.97
CA VAL A 136 19.06 -16.93 -21.59
C VAL A 136 19.28 -17.40 -23.04
N PRO A 137 18.99 -16.59 -24.07
CA PRO A 137 19.38 -16.94 -25.43
C PRO A 137 20.91 -16.99 -25.50
N ASP A 138 21.47 -18.13 -25.91
CA ASP A 138 22.90 -18.25 -26.22
C ASP A 138 23.19 -17.45 -27.49
N TRP A 139 23.71 -16.24 -27.32
CA TRP A 139 24.20 -15.41 -28.41
C TRP A 139 25.51 -16.00 -28.95
N PRO A 140 25.65 -16.22 -30.26
CA PRO A 140 26.91 -16.70 -30.80
C PRO A 140 28.01 -15.65 -30.58
N LEU A 141 29.09 -16.05 -29.91
CA LEU A 141 30.33 -15.28 -29.87
C LEU A 141 30.89 -15.19 -31.29
N ALA A 142 30.71 -14.04 -31.93
CA ALA A 142 31.39 -13.76 -33.19
C ALA A 142 32.92 -13.69 -32.94
N PRO A 143 33.75 -14.31 -33.79
CA PRO A 143 35.21 -14.19 -33.69
C PRO A 143 35.64 -12.74 -33.90
N GLY A 144 36.74 -12.37 -33.23
CA GLY A 144 37.27 -11.01 -33.21
C GLY A 144 37.69 -10.44 -34.56
N ASP A 145 37.99 -9.14 -34.47
CA ASP A 145 38.58 -8.23 -35.47
C ASP A 145 37.65 -7.64 -36.54
N ALA A 146 37.09 -6.47 -36.21
CA ALA A 146 37.33 -5.23 -36.95
C ALA A 146 36.87 -4.02 -36.10
N ARG A 147 37.77 -3.05 -35.85
CA ARG A 147 37.39 -1.73 -35.34
C ARG A 147 36.57 -1.01 -36.42
N THR A 148 35.25 -1.03 -36.30
CA THR A 148 34.38 -0.07 -36.96
C THR A 148 34.33 1.21 -36.13
N PRO A 149 34.55 2.41 -36.71
CA PRO A 149 34.35 3.65 -35.98
C PRO A 149 32.85 3.79 -35.66
N VAL A 150 32.56 4.00 -34.38
CA VAL A 150 31.23 4.34 -33.88
C VAL A 150 30.77 5.64 -34.56
N PRO A 151 29.53 5.73 -35.08
CA PRO A 151 29.01 6.99 -35.61
C PRO A 151 28.99 8.06 -34.53
N ASP A 152 29.63 9.20 -34.79
CA ASP A 152 29.60 10.37 -33.91
C ASP A 152 28.15 10.79 -33.66
N TRP A 153 27.69 10.60 -32.43
CA TRP A 153 26.44 11.20 -31.97
C TRP A 153 26.65 12.71 -31.89
N PRO A 154 25.76 13.56 -32.43
CA PRO A 154 25.95 15.00 -32.40
C PRO A 154 25.98 15.50 -30.96
N THR A 155 27.17 15.84 -30.50
CA THR A 155 27.41 16.69 -29.33
C THR A 155 26.97 18.11 -29.69
N GLY A 156 25.91 18.57 -29.03
CA GLY A 156 25.57 19.99 -28.92
C GLY A 156 25.28 20.70 -30.23
N ALA A 157 24.05 20.53 -30.75
CA ALA A 157 23.43 21.60 -31.51
C ALA A 157 22.74 22.53 -30.51
N GLU A 158 23.35 23.69 -30.29
CA GLU A 158 22.75 24.83 -29.63
C GLU A 158 21.40 25.16 -30.31
N SER A 159 20.30 24.76 -29.67
CA SER A 159 18.99 25.31 -29.97
C SER A 159 18.79 26.49 -29.03
N THR A 160 19.19 27.66 -29.51
CA THR A 160 18.76 28.94 -28.95
C THR A 160 17.27 29.05 -29.17
N ASP A 161 16.46 28.78 -28.16
CA ASP A 161 15.08 29.27 -28.04
C ASP A 161 14.51 29.01 -26.64
N LEU A 162 14.70 29.99 -25.74
CA LEU A 162 13.99 30.20 -24.45
C LEU A 162 14.06 29.02 -23.44
N PRO A 163 13.95 29.26 -22.11
CA PRO A 163 13.87 28.15 -21.17
C PRO A 163 12.47 27.51 -21.28
N ILE A 164 12.26 26.70 -22.32
CA ILE A 164 11.15 25.75 -22.36
C ILE A 164 11.49 24.74 -21.27
N ALA A 165 10.73 24.80 -20.17
CA ALA A 165 10.91 23.91 -19.05
C ALA A 165 10.94 22.46 -19.58
N ALA A 166 12.04 21.75 -19.28
CA ALA A 166 12.38 20.50 -19.95
C ALA A 166 11.26 19.47 -19.80
N GLU A 167 10.79 18.95 -20.94
CA GLU A 167 9.79 17.88 -20.97
C GLU A 167 10.27 16.68 -20.14
N ARG A 168 9.39 16.12 -19.30
CA ARG A 168 9.71 15.04 -18.37
C ARG A 168 9.16 13.71 -18.89
N VAL A 169 10.06 12.78 -19.20
CA VAL A 169 9.67 11.40 -19.55
C VAL A 169 9.39 10.60 -18.29
N VAL A 170 8.22 9.98 -18.23
CA VAL A 170 7.79 9.09 -17.14
C VAL A 170 8.54 7.75 -17.24
N ILE A 171 9.17 7.34 -16.15
CA ILE A 171 9.83 6.04 -16.01
C ILE A 171 8.96 5.11 -15.14
N ARG A 172 9.15 3.79 -15.25
CA ARG A 172 8.48 2.81 -14.40
C ARG A 172 8.71 3.13 -12.91
N GLY A 173 7.63 3.37 -12.18
CA GLY A 173 7.65 3.68 -10.75
C GLY A 173 7.50 5.16 -10.42
N ASP A 174 7.53 6.04 -11.42
CA ASP A 174 7.19 7.45 -11.24
C ASP A 174 5.70 7.59 -10.87
N CYS A 175 5.41 8.53 -9.99
CA CYS A 175 4.06 9.02 -9.76
C CYS A 175 4.05 10.55 -9.87
N LEU A 176 2.89 11.10 -10.18
CA LEU A 176 2.75 12.53 -10.47
C LEU A 176 3.15 13.42 -9.27
N TRP A 177 2.94 12.92 -8.06
CA TRP A 177 3.36 13.56 -6.81
C TRP A 177 4.87 13.71 -6.68
N HIS A 178 5.65 12.67 -7.01
CA HIS A 178 7.11 12.75 -6.97
C HIS A 178 7.63 13.69 -8.06
N ILE A 179 7.09 13.59 -9.29
CA ILE A 179 7.49 14.47 -10.39
C ILE A 179 7.23 15.95 -10.03
N ALA A 180 6.05 16.25 -9.48
CA ALA A 180 5.70 17.60 -9.07
C ALA A 180 6.56 18.08 -7.89
N ALA A 181 6.81 17.23 -6.89
CA ALA A 181 7.64 17.57 -5.74
C ALA A 181 9.11 17.85 -6.14
N ASP A 182 9.68 17.02 -7.02
CA ASP A 182 11.05 17.18 -7.53
C ASP A 182 11.18 18.46 -8.35
N SER A 183 10.21 18.72 -9.23
CA SER A 183 10.15 19.95 -10.02
C SER A 183 10.08 21.19 -9.11
N LEU A 184 9.22 21.14 -8.10
CA LEU A 184 9.02 22.25 -7.16
C LEU A 184 10.23 22.44 -6.23
N LEU A 185 10.90 21.37 -5.81
CA LEU A 185 12.16 21.43 -5.06
C LEU A 185 13.26 22.12 -5.88
N GLY A 186 13.35 21.81 -7.17
CA GLY A 186 14.29 22.47 -8.08
C GLY A 186 14.01 23.97 -8.26
N GLN A 187 12.74 24.36 -8.26
CA GLN A 187 12.33 25.77 -8.39
C GLN A 187 12.51 26.57 -7.10
N LEU A 188 12.15 26.00 -5.95
CA LEU A 188 12.16 26.69 -4.66
C LEU A 188 13.52 26.64 -3.97
N GLY A 189 14.38 25.66 -4.29
CA GLY A 189 15.63 25.41 -3.60
C GLY A 189 15.46 24.98 -2.13
N ARG A 190 14.23 24.67 -1.71
CA ARG A 190 13.87 24.19 -0.37
C ARG A 190 12.84 23.08 -0.48
N LEU A 191 12.71 22.29 0.58
CA LEU A 191 11.68 21.26 0.64
C LEU A 191 10.28 21.90 0.52
N PRO A 192 9.46 21.49 -0.46
CA PRO A 192 8.10 21.98 -0.60
C PRO A 192 7.19 21.40 0.48
N THR A 193 6.16 22.16 0.85
CA THR A 193 5.10 21.68 1.75
C THR A 193 4.07 20.85 1.00
N ASP A 194 3.36 19.95 1.69
CA ASP A 194 2.35 19.08 1.08
C ASP A 194 1.27 19.86 0.29
N GLY A 195 0.89 21.05 0.75
CA GLY A 195 -0.08 21.91 0.06
C GLY A 195 0.46 22.52 -1.23
N GLU A 196 1.75 22.88 -1.25
CA GLU A 196 2.42 23.36 -2.46
C GLU A 196 2.58 22.22 -3.47
N VAL A 197 2.94 21.01 -3.01
CA VAL A 197 3.01 19.81 -3.86
C VAL A 197 1.64 19.48 -4.45
N ALA A 198 0.57 19.49 -3.65
CA ALA A 198 -0.78 19.20 -4.15
C ALA A 198 -1.24 20.19 -5.24
N THR A 199 -0.91 21.48 -5.07
CA THR A 199 -1.21 22.52 -6.08
C THR A 199 -0.41 22.27 -7.35
N ALA A 200 0.87 21.92 -7.22
CA ALA A 200 1.73 21.59 -8.35
C ALA A 200 1.23 20.33 -9.09
N VAL A 201 0.85 19.27 -8.38
CA VAL A 201 0.27 18.05 -8.97
C VAL A 201 -0.96 18.38 -9.81
N GLN A 202 -1.86 19.23 -9.29
CA GLN A 202 -3.03 19.67 -10.04
C GLN A 202 -2.65 20.43 -11.31
N ALA A 203 -1.65 21.31 -11.24
CA ALA A 203 -1.15 22.04 -12.40
C ALA A 203 -0.53 21.11 -13.45
N TRP A 204 0.26 20.11 -13.01
CA TRP A 204 0.85 19.09 -13.87
C TRP A 204 -0.20 18.23 -14.55
N TRP A 205 -1.24 17.77 -13.83
CA TRP A 205 -2.33 17.01 -14.46
C TRP A 205 -3.12 17.86 -15.44
N SER A 206 -3.48 19.10 -15.07
CA SER A 206 -4.27 19.99 -15.93
C SER A 206 -3.54 20.33 -17.24
N ALA A 207 -2.21 20.51 -17.19
CA ALA A 207 -1.40 20.78 -18.38
C ALA A 207 -1.19 19.56 -19.28
N ASN A 208 -1.41 18.33 -18.77
CA ASN A 208 -1.14 17.07 -19.46
C ASN A 208 -2.34 16.12 -19.49
N ALA A 209 -3.55 16.65 -19.29
CA ALA A 209 -4.76 15.84 -19.18
C ALA A 209 -4.99 15.00 -20.45
N ASP A 210 -4.63 15.54 -21.62
CA ASP A 210 -4.72 14.85 -22.91
C ASP A 210 -3.79 13.63 -23.01
N VAL A 211 -2.68 13.61 -22.26
CA VAL A 211 -1.66 12.53 -22.28
C VAL A 211 -1.87 11.53 -21.15
N ILE A 212 -2.23 12.01 -19.96
CA ILE A 212 -2.44 11.20 -18.75
C ILE A 212 -3.81 10.52 -18.78
N GLY A 213 -4.83 11.21 -19.30
CA GLY A 213 -6.20 10.72 -19.32
C GLY A 213 -6.97 11.03 -18.03
N PRO A 214 -8.11 10.33 -17.81
CA PRO A 214 -9.08 10.66 -16.77
C PRO A 214 -8.63 10.32 -15.34
N ASP A 215 -7.59 9.49 -15.20
CA ASP A 215 -7.07 9.04 -13.91
C ASP A 215 -5.61 9.53 -13.73
N PRO A 216 -5.35 10.51 -12.83
CA PRO A 216 -4.02 11.07 -12.62
C PRO A 216 -3.05 10.10 -11.92
N ASP A 217 -3.54 9.01 -11.32
CA ASP A 217 -2.71 8.01 -10.65
C ASP A 217 -2.14 6.96 -11.63
N LEU A 218 -2.62 6.95 -12.88
CA LEU A 218 -2.20 5.99 -13.91
C LEU A 218 -1.20 6.62 -14.89
N LEU A 219 0.03 6.82 -14.42
CA LEU A 219 1.15 7.17 -15.30
C LEU A 219 1.72 5.93 -15.99
N LEU A 220 1.84 6.00 -17.32
CA LEU A 220 2.41 4.95 -18.15
C LEU A 220 3.88 5.26 -18.48
N PRO A 221 4.80 4.29 -18.35
CA PRO A 221 6.20 4.50 -18.74
C PRO A 221 6.31 4.93 -20.21
N GLY A 222 7.14 5.93 -20.47
CA GLY A 222 7.35 6.53 -21.79
C GLY A 222 6.43 7.70 -22.12
N GLN A 223 5.46 8.04 -21.26
CA GLN A 223 4.71 9.29 -21.39
C GLN A 223 5.63 10.49 -21.24
N VAL A 224 5.48 11.49 -22.11
CA VAL A 224 6.21 12.75 -22.04
C VAL A 224 5.29 13.82 -21.46
N LEU A 225 5.60 14.28 -20.26
CA LEU A 225 4.85 15.30 -19.55
C LEU A 225 5.49 16.67 -19.75
N ARG A 226 4.69 17.65 -20.11
CA ARG A 226 5.09 19.04 -20.22
C ARG A 226 4.94 19.72 -18.86
N PRO A 227 5.97 20.38 -18.33
CA PRO A 227 5.82 21.16 -17.11
C PRO A 227 4.75 22.24 -17.27
N PRO A 228 3.96 22.52 -16.20
CA PRO A 228 3.00 23.62 -16.23
C PRO A 228 3.76 24.94 -16.45
N GLY A 229 3.16 25.84 -17.23
CA GLY A 229 3.70 27.18 -17.42
C GLY A 229 3.81 27.95 -16.10
N PRO A 230 4.65 28.99 -16.01
CA PRO A 230 4.68 29.86 -14.84
C PRO A 230 3.28 30.47 -14.61
N PRO A 231 2.86 30.68 -13.35
CA PRO A 231 1.60 31.33 -13.03
C PRO A 231 1.54 32.79 -13.51
#